data_AF-A0A523BZJ5-F1
#
_entry.id   AF-A0A523BZJ5-F1
#
_cell.length_a   1.000
_cell.length_b   1.000
_cell.length_c   1.000
_cell.angle_alpha   90.00
_cell.angle_beta   90.00
_cell.angle_gamma   90.00
#
_symmetry.space_group_name_H-M   'P 1'
#
loop_
_entity.id
_entity.type
_entity.pdbx_description
1 polymer ?
#
loop_
_entity_poly.entity_id
_entity_poly.type
_entity_poly.pdbx_seq_one_letter_code
_entity_poly.pdbx_strand_id
1 'polypeptide(L)'
;MDRKLVSVIVSLVAVLAFFLLIVWIGGLINPSLQLDETGVLRFAFVGLGLLIVFVVYLLTRQSKIWEVGTREVVYMAIGAALYAVLSFLFNGTVFAVPSVSQVALRPAVAIPMFFGYAFGPAVGLFTGAVGNMFGDALTGFGLSPQWSVGNGLIGMVAGLALLFKEQKKGINTVLWISLALALIVTAIFFLNRTAPNMMFFDPENNIFGDATISIFAGLSIVIGFLLVLLVRFVFGKNIDVASAVTWSLLGNFIGIGFAALSDIWINGYPPAVAIVGEFIPAAGPNAIFAAILVPLLVGAYASVQRQTGR
;
A
#
# COMPACT_ATOMS: atom_id res chain seq x y z
N MET A 1 -0.68 30.64 10.13
CA MET A 1 -0.86 29.44 9.27
C MET A 1 -1.52 28.36 10.12
N ASP A 2 -2.57 27.68 9.64
CA ASP A 2 -3.22 26.58 10.38
C ASP A 2 -2.18 25.48 10.67
N ARG A 3 -2.01 25.09 11.94
CA ARG A 3 -1.02 24.10 12.37
C ARG A 3 -1.15 22.78 11.61
N LYS A 4 -2.38 22.36 11.27
CA LYS A 4 -2.65 21.16 10.46
C LYS A 4 -2.13 21.30 9.04
N LEU A 5 -2.33 22.47 8.42
CA LEU A 5 -1.84 22.74 7.08
C LEU A 5 -0.31 22.65 7.04
N VAL A 6 0.36 23.22 8.05
CA VAL A 6 1.82 23.12 8.18
C VAL A 6 2.24 21.65 8.32
N SER A 7 1.62 20.90 9.22
CA SER A 7 1.92 19.47 9.46
C SER A 7 1.80 18.63 8.18
N VAL A 8 0.73 18.81 7.40
CA VAL A 8 0.53 18.06 6.16
C VAL A 8 1.54 18.46 5.10
N ILE A 9 1.75 19.75 4.87
CA ILE A 9 2.75 20.22 3.89
C ILE A 9 4.13 19.69 4.23
N VAL A 10 4.54 19.78 5.51
CA VAL A 10 5.83 19.26 5.98
C VAL A 10 5.92 17.74 5.77
N SER A 11 4.85 16.99 6.02
CA SER A 11 4.85 15.53 5.81
C SER A 11 5.01 15.16 4.33
N LEU A 12 4.32 15.88 3.43
CA LEU A 12 4.42 15.66 1.97
C LEU A 12 5.82 16.03 1.45
N VAL A 13 6.35 17.17 1.88
CA VAL A 13 7.71 17.61 1.54
C VAL A 13 8.73 16.63 2.08
N ALA A 14 8.55 16.11 3.30
CA ALA A 14 9.43 15.11 3.88
C ALA A 14 9.46 13.82 3.04
N VAL A 15 8.30 13.29 2.62
CA VAL A 15 8.25 12.11 1.73
C VAL A 15 9.04 12.37 0.45
N LEU A 16 8.80 13.50 -0.22
CA LEU A 16 9.52 13.87 -1.44
C LEU A 16 11.03 14.01 -1.19
N ALA A 17 11.43 14.67 -0.11
CA ALA A 17 12.83 14.85 0.25
C ALA A 17 13.52 13.51 0.49
N PHE A 18 12.90 12.57 1.23
CA PHE A 18 13.45 11.23 1.42
C PHE A 18 13.61 10.48 0.11
N PHE A 19 12.66 10.58 -0.82
CA PHE A 19 12.76 9.93 -2.12
C PHE A 19 13.94 10.48 -2.92
N LEU A 20 14.08 11.80 -2.98
CA LEU A 20 15.19 12.45 -3.69
C LEU A 20 16.54 12.10 -3.05
N LEU A 21 16.61 12.05 -1.72
CA LEU A 21 17.83 11.63 -1.00
C LEU A 21 18.19 10.17 -1.31
N ILE A 22 17.23 9.25 -1.33
CA ILE A 22 17.50 7.84 -1.67
C ILE A 22 17.96 7.71 -3.12
N VAL A 23 17.33 8.41 -4.06
CA VAL A 23 17.72 8.39 -5.47
C VAL A 23 19.13 8.95 -5.66
N TRP A 24 19.42 10.14 -5.11
CA TRP A 24 20.70 10.80 -5.34
C TRP A 24 21.83 10.18 -4.53
N ILE A 25 21.66 10.02 -3.22
CA ILE A 25 22.72 9.47 -2.35
C ILE A 25 22.84 7.97 -2.58
N GLY A 26 21.72 7.25 -2.63
CA GLY A 26 21.72 5.82 -2.90
C GLY A 26 22.28 5.51 -4.28
N GLY A 27 21.91 6.26 -5.32
CA GLY A 27 22.43 6.08 -6.69
C GLY A 27 23.93 6.36 -6.85
N LEU A 28 24.53 7.16 -5.96
CA LEU A 28 26.00 7.35 -5.91
C LEU A 28 26.72 6.14 -5.31
N ILE A 29 26.06 5.41 -4.41
CA ILE A 29 26.65 4.28 -3.68
C ILE A 29 26.36 2.95 -4.37
N ASN A 30 25.18 2.84 -4.97
CA ASN A 30 24.72 1.63 -5.65
C ASN A 30 24.09 2.01 -7.01
N PRO A 31 24.73 1.64 -8.14
CA PRO A 31 24.21 1.90 -9.48
C PRO A 31 22.80 1.33 -9.73
N SER A 32 22.38 0.28 -9.03
CA SER A 32 21.03 -0.29 -9.18
C SER A 32 19.92 0.64 -8.66
N LEU A 33 20.27 1.69 -7.93
CA LEU A 33 19.35 2.71 -7.40
C LEU A 33 19.25 3.94 -8.31
N GLN A 34 20.02 3.99 -9.40
CA GLN A 34 19.87 5.05 -10.38
C GLN A 34 18.55 4.84 -11.13
N LEU A 35 17.83 5.94 -11.34
CA LEU A 35 16.60 5.89 -12.11
C LEU A 35 16.93 5.78 -13.60
N ASP A 36 16.14 4.96 -14.29
CA ASP A 36 16.16 4.83 -15.74
C ASP A 36 15.53 6.05 -16.44
N GLU A 37 15.40 6.00 -17.77
CA GLU A 37 14.79 7.04 -18.59
C GLU A 37 13.34 7.38 -18.18
N THR A 38 12.65 6.49 -17.48
CA THR A 38 11.28 6.70 -17.00
C THR A 38 11.24 7.48 -15.68
N GLY A 39 12.39 7.75 -15.05
CA GLY A 39 12.50 8.38 -13.73
C GLY A 39 11.74 9.70 -13.60
N VAL A 40 11.73 10.55 -14.63
CA VAL A 40 10.96 11.80 -14.64
C VAL A 40 9.46 11.53 -14.53
N LEU A 41 8.95 10.56 -15.29
CA LEU A 41 7.54 10.20 -15.27
C LEU A 41 7.15 9.52 -13.95
N ARG A 42 8.03 8.69 -13.37
CA ARG A 42 7.85 8.13 -12.01
C ARG A 42 7.65 9.25 -10.98
N PHE A 43 8.48 10.29 -11.03
CA PHE A 43 8.34 11.45 -10.13
C PHE A 43 7.13 12.35 -10.45
N ALA A 44 6.67 12.40 -11.70
CA ALA A 44 5.40 13.06 -12.03
C ALA A 44 4.22 12.35 -11.32
N PHE A 45 4.22 11.01 -11.29
CA PHE A 45 3.24 10.25 -10.50
C PHE A 45 3.45 10.41 -9.00
N VAL A 46 4.68 10.54 -8.48
CA VAL A 46 4.90 10.93 -7.08
C VAL A 46 4.19 12.25 -6.77
N GLY A 47 4.37 13.26 -7.62
CA GLY A 47 3.68 14.55 -7.49
C GLY A 47 2.16 14.40 -7.52
N LEU A 48 1.62 13.60 -8.44
CA LEU A 48 0.18 13.32 -8.52
C LEU A 48 -0.35 12.64 -7.26
N GLY A 49 0.34 11.64 -6.73
CA GLY A 49 -0.07 10.94 -5.52
C GLY A 49 -0.03 11.85 -4.28
N LEU A 50 1.02 12.68 -4.14
CA LEU A 50 1.08 13.68 -3.06
C LEU A 50 0.00 14.76 -3.20
N LEU A 51 -0.36 15.14 -4.44
CA LEU A 51 -1.49 16.03 -4.70
C LEU A 51 -2.82 15.39 -4.29
N ILE A 52 -3.04 14.11 -4.58
CA ILE A 52 -4.22 13.37 -4.13
C ILE A 52 -4.32 13.42 -2.60
N VAL A 53 -3.23 13.15 -1.88
CA VAL A 53 -3.20 13.26 -0.42
C VAL A 53 -3.59 14.67 0.03
N PHE A 54 -3.02 15.70 -0.60
CA PHE A 54 -3.32 17.08 -0.26
C PHE A 54 -4.79 17.43 -0.49
N VAL A 55 -5.39 16.97 -1.60
CA VAL A 55 -6.82 17.14 -1.88
C VAL A 55 -7.68 16.44 -0.83
N VAL A 56 -7.34 15.20 -0.45
CA VAL A 56 -8.06 14.47 0.61
C VAL A 56 -7.96 15.22 1.95
N TYR A 57 -6.78 15.76 2.27
CA TYR A 57 -6.62 16.64 3.43
C TYR A 57 -7.52 17.88 3.33
N LEU A 58 -7.56 18.59 2.20
CA LEU A 58 -8.42 19.77 2.04
C LEU A 58 -9.90 19.44 2.26
N LEU A 59 -10.36 18.30 1.75
CA LEU A 59 -11.73 17.82 1.93
C LEU A 59 -12.04 17.42 3.38
N THR A 60 -11.02 17.11 4.18
CA THR A 60 -11.17 16.59 5.54
C THR A 60 -10.48 17.45 6.61
N ARG A 61 -10.05 18.67 6.24
CA ARG A 61 -9.20 19.57 7.03
C ARG A 61 -9.80 19.99 8.37
N GLN A 62 -11.12 19.84 8.54
CA GLN A 62 -11.80 20.13 9.80
C GLN A 62 -11.45 19.10 10.89
N SER A 63 -11.05 17.89 10.50
CA SER A 63 -10.64 16.84 11.43
C SER A 63 -9.23 17.07 11.99
N LYS A 64 -8.98 16.63 13.22
CA LYS A 64 -7.66 16.69 13.88
C LYS A 64 -6.74 15.52 13.53
N ILE A 65 -7.24 14.52 12.79
CA ILE A 65 -6.46 13.32 12.46
C ILE A 65 -5.20 13.60 11.61
N TRP A 66 -5.13 14.80 11.02
CA TRP A 66 -3.99 15.26 10.21
C TRP A 66 -2.95 16.05 11.02
N GLU A 67 -3.17 16.26 12.32
CA GLU A 67 -2.19 16.91 13.18
C GLU A 67 -0.95 16.02 13.33
N VAL A 68 0.23 16.58 13.10
CA VAL A 68 1.51 15.90 13.31
C VAL A 68 2.27 16.65 14.39
N GLY A 69 2.44 16.02 15.55
CA GLY A 69 3.29 16.46 16.63
C GLY A 69 4.53 15.56 16.79
N THR A 70 5.21 15.68 17.92
CA THR A 70 6.45 14.94 18.19
C THR A 70 6.23 13.43 18.20
N ARG A 71 5.10 12.96 18.74
CA ARG A 71 4.80 11.52 18.80
C ARG A 71 4.58 10.95 17.40
N GLU A 72 3.85 11.67 16.55
CA GLU A 72 3.56 11.25 15.18
C GLU A 72 4.85 11.18 14.36
N VAL A 73 5.78 12.13 14.52
CA VAL A 73 7.11 12.06 13.88
C VAL A 73 7.90 10.82 14.32
N VAL A 74 7.86 10.48 15.61
CA VAL A 74 8.52 9.26 16.12
C VAL A 74 7.86 8.00 15.53
N TYR A 75 6.53 7.96 15.46
CA TYR A 75 5.81 6.82 14.86
C TYR A 75 6.05 6.72 13.35
N MET A 76 6.21 7.84 12.64
CA MET A 76 6.63 7.85 11.23
C MET A 76 7.99 7.18 11.04
N ALA A 77 8.97 7.55 11.87
CA ALA A 77 10.31 6.98 11.80
C ALA A 77 10.33 5.48 12.16
N ILE A 78 9.67 5.09 13.25
CA ILE A 78 9.57 3.68 13.67
C ILE A 78 8.82 2.86 12.62
N GLY A 79 7.69 3.37 12.12
CA GLY A 79 6.89 2.70 11.11
C GLY A 79 7.67 2.50 9.82
N ALA A 80 8.33 3.55 9.30
CA ALA A 80 9.14 3.45 8.10
C ALA A 80 10.30 2.46 8.27
N ALA A 81 11.00 2.48 9.41
CA ALA A 81 12.08 1.53 9.69
C ALA A 81 11.58 0.08 9.78
N LEU A 82 10.49 -0.18 10.49
CA LEU A 82 9.87 -1.51 10.58
C LEU A 82 9.43 -1.99 9.20
N TYR A 83 8.78 -1.13 8.43
CA TYR A 83 8.31 -1.51 7.10
C TYR A 83 9.47 -1.76 6.14
N ALA A 84 10.52 -0.95 6.16
CA ALA A 84 11.72 -1.15 5.35
C ALA A 84 12.43 -2.47 5.68
N VAL A 85 12.69 -2.75 6.97
CA VAL A 85 13.41 -3.97 7.39
C VAL A 85 12.59 -5.22 7.10
N LEU A 86 11.29 -5.21 7.39
CA LEU A 86 10.43 -6.36 7.11
C LEU A 86 10.23 -6.54 5.61
N SER A 87 10.13 -5.46 4.83
CA SER A 87 10.08 -5.56 3.36
C SER A 87 11.40 -6.11 2.82
N PHE A 88 12.54 -5.68 3.36
CA PHE A 88 13.83 -6.27 3.01
C PHE A 88 13.88 -7.77 3.26
N LEU A 89 13.44 -8.20 4.45
CA LEU A 89 13.37 -9.61 4.80
C LEU A 89 12.42 -10.36 3.87
N PHE A 90 11.16 -9.95 3.76
CA PHE A 90 10.14 -10.74 3.06
C PHE A 90 10.21 -10.62 1.53
N ASN A 91 10.52 -9.46 0.96
CA ASN A 91 10.62 -9.32 -0.49
C ASN A 91 11.89 -9.99 -1.03
N GLY A 92 12.98 -9.97 -0.26
CA GLY A 92 14.24 -10.61 -0.63
C GLY A 92 14.29 -12.12 -0.38
N THR A 93 13.46 -12.66 0.54
CA THR A 93 13.55 -14.08 0.95
C THR A 93 12.28 -14.91 0.78
N VAL A 94 11.12 -14.32 0.42
CA VAL A 94 9.83 -15.04 0.37
C VAL A 94 9.17 -14.90 -1.00
N PHE A 95 9.12 -16.03 -1.71
CA PHE A 95 8.35 -16.34 -2.93
C PHE A 95 7.90 -15.13 -3.77
N ALA A 96 8.63 -14.87 -4.86
CA ALA A 96 8.13 -14.02 -5.93
C ALA A 96 6.79 -14.57 -6.44
N VAL A 97 5.80 -13.71 -6.56
CA VAL A 97 4.50 -14.08 -7.12
C VAL A 97 4.62 -13.95 -8.63
N PRO A 98 4.15 -14.93 -9.42
CA PRO A 98 4.08 -14.78 -10.87
C PRO A 98 3.29 -13.50 -11.22
N SER A 99 4.02 -12.50 -11.72
CA SER A 99 3.60 -11.10 -11.93
C SER A 99 4.41 -10.51 -13.08
N VAL A 100 3.89 -9.47 -13.76
CA VAL A 100 4.60 -8.83 -14.90
C VAL A 100 5.74 -7.93 -14.42
N SER A 101 5.70 -7.53 -13.15
CA SER A 101 6.76 -6.80 -12.45
C SER A 101 7.16 -7.54 -11.17
N GLN A 102 8.24 -7.09 -10.52
CA GLN A 102 8.78 -7.69 -9.29
C GLN A 102 7.82 -7.52 -8.10
N VAL A 103 6.86 -8.43 -7.99
CA VAL A 103 5.89 -8.48 -6.91
C VAL A 103 6.16 -9.71 -6.05
N ALA A 104 6.43 -9.48 -4.76
CA ALA A 104 6.59 -10.53 -3.76
C ALA A 104 5.33 -10.67 -2.89
N LEU A 105 5.22 -11.78 -2.15
CA LEU A 105 4.32 -11.85 -1.02
C LEU A 105 4.79 -10.86 0.06
N ARG A 106 3.92 -9.91 0.44
CA ARG A 106 4.28 -8.79 1.33
C ARG A 106 3.51 -8.81 2.66
N PRO A 107 3.82 -9.71 3.60
CA PRO A 107 3.27 -9.66 4.96
C PRO A 107 3.50 -8.30 5.64
N ALA A 108 4.63 -7.66 5.33
CA ALA A 108 5.03 -6.38 5.87
C ALA A 108 4.03 -5.24 5.58
N VAL A 109 3.16 -5.36 4.57
CA VAL A 109 2.15 -4.34 4.23
C VAL A 109 1.18 -4.04 5.39
N ALA A 110 1.05 -4.97 6.34
CA ALA A 110 0.27 -4.76 7.55
C ALA A 110 0.81 -3.61 8.43
N ILE A 111 2.09 -3.24 8.29
CA ILE A 111 2.72 -2.15 9.05
C ILE A 111 2.15 -0.78 8.67
N PRO A 112 2.22 -0.30 7.41
CA PRO A 112 1.60 0.99 7.05
C PRO A 112 0.09 1.02 7.28
N MET A 113 -0.60 -0.11 7.07
CA MET A 113 -2.02 -0.27 7.41
C MET A 113 -2.29 0.01 8.89
N PHE A 114 -1.57 -0.68 9.77
CA PHE A 114 -1.72 -0.52 11.22
C PHE A 114 -1.30 0.88 11.69
N PHE A 115 -0.14 1.38 11.24
CA PHE A 115 0.36 2.70 11.65
C PHE A 115 -0.58 3.82 11.19
N GLY A 116 -1.13 3.70 9.98
CA GLY A 116 -2.18 4.59 9.49
C GLY A 116 -3.40 4.58 10.39
N TYR A 117 -3.95 3.39 10.65
CA TYR A 117 -5.12 3.23 11.51
C TYR A 117 -4.91 3.76 12.94
N ALA A 118 -3.77 3.44 13.56
CA ALA A 118 -3.51 3.73 14.96
C ALA A 118 -3.06 5.18 15.21
N PHE A 119 -2.29 5.77 14.27
CA PHE A 119 -1.60 7.04 14.49
C PHE A 119 -1.97 8.13 13.46
N GLY A 120 -2.86 7.81 12.52
CA GLY A 120 -3.44 8.76 11.58
C GLY A 120 -2.87 8.71 10.17
N PRO A 121 -3.58 9.36 9.20
CA PRO A 121 -3.29 9.27 7.77
C PRO A 121 -1.89 9.78 7.39
N ALA A 122 -1.38 10.84 8.04
CA ALA A 122 -0.04 11.33 7.76
C ALA A 122 1.05 10.31 8.16
N VAL A 123 0.87 9.65 9.31
CA VAL A 123 1.81 8.63 9.79
C VAL A 123 1.79 7.41 8.88
N GLY A 124 0.59 6.95 8.49
CA GLY A 124 0.43 5.85 7.53
C GLY A 124 1.04 6.16 6.16
N LEU A 125 0.84 7.38 5.65
CA LEU A 125 1.45 7.85 4.40
C LEU A 125 2.96 7.74 4.44
N PHE A 126 3.59 8.36 5.44
CA PHE A 126 5.04 8.39 5.55
C PHE A 126 5.60 6.97 5.76
N THR A 127 4.97 6.19 6.65
CA THR A 127 5.36 4.80 6.93
C THR A 127 5.37 3.96 5.66
N GLY A 128 4.29 4.02 4.87
CA GLY A 128 4.17 3.25 3.64
C GLY A 128 5.11 3.74 2.55
N ALA A 129 5.17 5.06 2.33
CA ALA A 129 5.96 5.63 1.25
C ALA A 129 7.47 5.48 1.49
N VAL A 130 7.95 6.01 2.62
CA VAL A 130 9.38 6.01 2.93
C VAL A 130 9.86 4.61 3.29
N GLY A 131 9.05 3.84 4.03
CA GLY A 131 9.39 2.46 4.37
C GLY A 131 9.53 1.55 3.16
N ASN A 132 8.61 1.64 2.19
CA ASN A 132 8.73 0.86 0.95
C ASN A 132 9.96 1.27 0.15
N MET A 133 10.20 2.58 -0.02
CA MET A 133 11.33 3.10 -0.80
C MET A 133 12.68 2.62 -0.24
N PHE A 134 12.84 2.58 1.08
CA PHE A 134 14.03 1.99 1.70
C PHE A 134 14.06 0.46 1.57
N GLY A 135 12.94 -0.23 1.73
CA GLY A 135 12.86 -1.69 1.54
C GLY A 135 13.31 -2.12 0.15
N ASP A 136 12.81 -1.44 -0.90
CA ASP A 136 13.19 -1.69 -2.29
C ASP A 136 14.67 -1.38 -2.53
N ALA A 137 15.18 -0.29 -1.95
CA ALA A 137 16.59 0.06 -2.03
C ALA A 137 17.51 -1.00 -1.40
N LEU A 138 17.08 -1.63 -0.29
CA LEU A 138 17.84 -2.66 0.40
C LEU A 138 17.79 -4.03 -0.29
N THR A 139 16.69 -4.36 -0.95
CA THR A 139 16.48 -5.66 -1.63
C THR A 139 17.18 -5.76 -2.97
N GLY A 140 17.52 -4.63 -3.59
CA GLY A 140 18.10 -4.59 -4.93
C GLY A 140 17.07 -4.66 -6.05
N PHE A 141 15.77 -4.49 -5.76
CA PHE A 141 14.69 -4.43 -6.76
C PHE A 141 14.71 -3.15 -7.61
N GLY A 142 15.64 -2.24 -7.33
CA GLY A 142 15.66 -0.90 -7.91
C GLY A 142 14.61 0.01 -7.27
N LEU A 143 14.46 1.23 -7.79
CA LEU A 143 13.58 2.23 -7.19
C LEU A 143 12.34 2.46 -8.04
N SER A 144 11.17 2.26 -7.42
CA SER A 144 9.86 2.60 -7.99
C SER A 144 9.14 3.62 -7.09
N PRO A 145 9.50 4.93 -7.18
CA PRO A 145 8.91 5.96 -6.33
C PRO A 145 7.38 6.03 -6.39
N GLN A 146 6.79 5.82 -7.56
CA GLN A 146 5.33 5.79 -7.76
C GLN A 146 4.66 4.63 -6.99
N TRP A 147 5.30 3.46 -6.95
CA TRP A 147 4.86 2.32 -6.14
C TRP A 147 5.00 2.59 -4.65
N SER A 148 6.09 3.26 -4.26
CA SER A 148 6.29 3.68 -2.87
C SER A 148 5.18 4.65 -2.44
N VAL A 149 4.81 5.63 -3.26
CA VAL A 149 3.63 6.48 -2.99
C VAL A 149 2.34 5.67 -2.93
N GLY A 150 2.16 4.67 -3.80
CA GLY A 150 1.06 3.71 -3.71
C GLY A 150 0.97 3.05 -2.34
N ASN A 151 2.09 2.55 -1.80
CA ASN A 151 2.17 2.01 -0.43
C ASN A 151 1.85 3.05 0.65
N GLY A 152 2.28 4.30 0.46
CA GLY A 152 1.88 5.41 1.32
C GLY A 152 0.36 5.63 1.33
N LEU A 153 -0.28 5.59 0.17
CA LEU A 153 -1.75 5.72 0.06
C LEU A 153 -2.48 4.59 0.81
N ILE A 154 -1.92 3.38 0.86
CA ILE A 154 -2.47 2.28 1.68
C ILE A 154 -2.58 2.71 3.15
N GLY A 155 -1.48 3.18 3.72
CA GLY A 155 -1.45 3.63 5.12
C GLY A 155 -2.29 4.88 5.35
N MET A 156 -2.26 5.85 4.43
CA MET A 156 -3.10 7.05 4.53
C MET A 156 -4.59 6.69 4.61
N VAL A 157 -5.08 5.88 3.67
CA VAL A 157 -6.49 5.48 3.63
C VAL A 157 -6.87 4.66 4.86
N ALA A 158 -5.99 3.77 5.35
CA ALA A 158 -6.22 3.06 6.61
C ALA A 158 -6.45 4.03 7.78
N GLY A 159 -5.72 5.15 7.84
CA GLY A 159 -5.90 6.20 8.84
C GLY A 159 -7.14 7.06 8.68
N LEU A 160 -7.76 7.10 7.50
CA LEU A 160 -9.03 7.81 7.30
C LEU A 160 -10.19 7.14 8.07
N ALA A 161 -10.00 5.91 8.56
CA ALA A 161 -10.91 5.27 9.51
C ALA A 161 -11.26 6.18 10.69
N LEU A 162 -10.30 7.01 11.14
CA LEU A 162 -10.43 7.91 12.27
C LEU A 162 -11.32 9.14 11.97
N LEU A 163 -11.74 9.37 10.72
CA LEU A 163 -12.70 10.43 10.38
C LEU A 163 -14.11 10.13 10.90
N PHE A 164 -14.47 8.85 11.01
CA PHE A 164 -15.85 8.44 11.22
C PHE A 164 -16.15 8.30 12.70
N LYS A 165 -16.86 9.29 13.26
CA LYS A 165 -17.44 9.18 14.61
C LYS A 165 -18.38 7.97 14.73
N GLU A 166 -19.18 7.73 13.69
CA GLU A 166 -19.98 6.51 13.54
C GLU A 166 -19.23 5.46 12.71
N GLN A 167 -18.27 4.79 13.34
CA GLN A 167 -17.40 3.82 12.66
C GLN A 167 -18.18 2.75 11.88
N LYS A 168 -19.34 2.29 12.36
CA LYS A 168 -20.15 1.28 11.65
C LYS A 168 -20.61 1.73 10.27
N LYS A 169 -21.01 3.00 10.11
CA LYS A 169 -21.46 3.54 8.81
C LYS A 169 -20.29 3.65 7.83
N GLY A 170 -19.14 4.14 8.31
CA GLY A 170 -17.91 4.18 7.52
C GLY A 170 -17.51 2.80 7.00
N ILE A 171 -17.52 1.79 7.87
CA ILE A 171 -17.19 0.41 7.51
C ILE A 171 -18.12 -0.15 6.44
N ASN A 172 -19.43 0.06 6.56
CA ASN A 172 -20.38 -0.45 5.58
C ASN A 172 -20.18 0.21 4.20
N THR A 173 -19.97 1.52 4.15
CA THR A 173 -19.66 2.23 2.90
C THR A 173 -18.38 1.71 2.27
N VAL A 174 -17.33 1.56 3.06
CA VAL A 174 -16.02 1.04 2.62
C VAL A 174 -16.15 -0.37 2.06
N LEU A 175 -16.91 -1.25 2.72
CA LEU A 175 -17.15 -2.61 2.23
C LEU A 175 -17.87 -2.64 0.88
N TRP A 176 -18.86 -1.77 0.66
CA TRP A 176 -19.54 -1.70 -0.63
C TRP A 176 -18.61 -1.22 -1.75
N ILE A 177 -17.77 -0.22 -1.47
CA ILE A 177 -16.77 0.26 -2.43
C ILE A 177 -15.76 -0.85 -2.73
N SER A 178 -15.21 -1.50 -1.70
CA SER A 178 -14.27 -2.61 -1.85
C SER A 178 -14.88 -3.80 -2.60
N LEU A 179 -16.16 -4.12 -2.37
CA LEU A 179 -16.86 -5.17 -3.12
C LEU A 179 -16.96 -4.81 -4.60
N ALA A 180 -17.38 -3.58 -4.93
CA ALA A 180 -17.48 -3.13 -6.30
C ALA A 180 -16.12 -3.20 -7.03
N LEU A 181 -15.05 -2.73 -6.38
CA LEU A 181 -13.68 -2.83 -6.92
C LEU A 181 -13.25 -4.28 -7.12
N ALA A 182 -13.48 -5.16 -6.13
CA ALA A 182 -13.15 -6.58 -6.23
C ALA A 182 -13.88 -7.26 -7.39
N LEU A 183 -15.18 -6.98 -7.58
CA LEU A 183 -15.98 -7.52 -8.68
C LEU A 183 -15.50 -7.00 -10.05
N ILE A 184 -15.21 -5.71 -10.17
CA ILE A 184 -14.69 -5.11 -11.40
C ILE A 184 -13.36 -5.76 -11.79
N VAL A 185 -12.42 -5.85 -10.86
CA VAL A 185 -11.10 -6.44 -11.10
C VAL A 185 -11.23 -7.93 -11.47
N THR A 186 -12.12 -8.65 -10.80
CA THR A 186 -12.38 -10.07 -11.10
C THR A 186 -12.97 -10.25 -12.50
N ALA A 187 -13.90 -9.37 -12.91
CA ALA A 187 -14.43 -9.39 -14.27
C ALA A 187 -13.34 -9.12 -15.31
N ILE A 188 -12.47 -8.13 -15.07
CA ILE A 188 -11.32 -7.83 -15.95
C ILE A 188 -10.39 -9.05 -16.05
N PHE A 189 -10.11 -9.73 -14.94
CA PHE A 189 -9.32 -10.97 -14.95
C PHE A 189 -9.92 -12.04 -15.86
N PHE A 190 -11.22 -12.34 -15.71
CA PHE A 190 -11.87 -13.36 -16.54
C PHE A 190 -11.94 -12.97 -18.02
N LEU A 191 -12.14 -11.69 -18.33
CA LEU A 191 -12.15 -11.18 -19.71
C LEU A 191 -10.76 -11.23 -20.38
N ASN A 192 -9.68 -11.24 -19.59
CA ASN A 192 -8.30 -11.20 -20.09
C ASN A 192 -7.49 -12.44 -19.66
N ARG A 193 -8.16 -13.56 -19.35
CA ARG A 193 -7.55 -14.75 -18.75
C ARG A 193 -6.42 -15.35 -19.58
N THR A 194 -6.51 -15.23 -20.90
CA THR A 194 -5.52 -15.77 -21.84
C THR A 194 -4.40 -14.79 -22.16
N ALA A 195 -4.40 -13.59 -21.57
CA ALA A 195 -3.33 -12.63 -21.78
C ALA A 195 -2.03 -13.19 -21.19
N PRO A 196 -1.02 -13.49 -22.01
CA PRO A 196 0.26 -13.97 -21.51
C PRO A 196 0.98 -12.83 -20.76
N ASN A 197 1.68 -13.20 -19.70
CA ASN A 197 2.55 -12.30 -18.95
C ASN A 197 3.87 -12.16 -19.72
N MET A 198 3.84 -11.37 -20.81
CA MET A 198 4.96 -11.16 -21.74
C MET A 198 6.24 -10.62 -21.10
N MET A 199 6.20 -10.23 -19.83
CA MET A 199 7.32 -9.67 -19.08
C MET A 199 7.88 -10.62 -18.01
N PHE A 200 7.26 -11.78 -17.76
CA PHE A 200 7.78 -12.77 -16.84
C PHE A 200 8.59 -13.85 -17.58
N PHE A 201 9.88 -13.91 -17.27
CA PHE A 201 10.81 -14.88 -17.83
C PHE A 201 11.39 -15.71 -16.70
N ASP A 202 11.24 -17.02 -16.83
CA ASP A 202 11.85 -18.02 -15.96
C ASP A 202 12.42 -19.14 -16.85
N PRO A 203 13.65 -18.94 -17.37
CA PRO A 203 14.29 -19.88 -18.29
C PRO A 203 14.50 -21.27 -17.68
N GLU A 204 14.68 -21.36 -16.36
CA GLU A 204 14.86 -22.63 -15.65
C GLU A 204 13.58 -23.49 -15.72
N ASN A 205 12.42 -22.85 -15.74
CA ASN A 205 11.11 -23.49 -15.87
C ASN A 205 10.51 -23.41 -17.28
N ASN A 206 11.30 -23.02 -18.30
CA ASN A 206 10.90 -22.83 -19.69
C ASN A 206 9.75 -21.82 -19.90
N ILE A 207 9.72 -20.75 -19.11
CA ILE A 207 8.73 -19.67 -19.27
C ILE A 207 9.41 -18.47 -19.92
N PHE A 208 8.87 -18.01 -21.05
CA PHE A 208 9.45 -16.94 -21.86
C PHE A 208 8.40 -15.88 -22.22
N GLY A 209 7.79 -15.29 -21.20
CA GLY A 209 6.73 -14.30 -21.37
C GLY A 209 5.36 -14.91 -21.72
N ASP A 210 5.24 -16.23 -21.77
CA ASP A 210 4.04 -16.95 -22.20
C ASP A 210 3.15 -17.40 -21.04
N ALA A 211 3.60 -17.24 -19.79
CA ALA A 211 2.85 -17.65 -18.62
C ALA A 211 1.60 -16.77 -18.40
N THR A 212 0.42 -17.39 -18.31
CA THR A 212 -0.79 -16.70 -17.89
C THR A 212 -0.88 -16.63 -16.36
N ILE A 213 -1.54 -15.60 -15.82
CA ILE A 213 -1.82 -15.52 -14.39
C ILE A 213 -2.70 -16.70 -13.95
N SER A 214 -2.26 -17.40 -12.89
CA SER A 214 -2.98 -18.56 -12.37
C SER A 214 -4.37 -18.18 -11.85
N ILE A 215 -5.31 -19.12 -11.85
CA ILE A 215 -6.64 -18.88 -11.30
C ILE A 215 -6.59 -18.51 -9.80
N PHE A 216 -5.62 -19.05 -9.07
CA PHE A 216 -5.42 -18.75 -7.64
C PHE A 216 -4.97 -17.31 -7.43
N ALA A 217 -4.01 -16.83 -8.23
CA ALA A 217 -3.60 -15.43 -8.21
C ALA A 217 -4.76 -14.52 -8.66
N GLY A 218 -5.44 -14.86 -9.76
CA GLY A 218 -6.61 -14.14 -10.27
C GLY A 218 -7.73 -13.94 -9.25
N LEU A 219 -8.06 -14.98 -8.48
CA LEU A 219 -9.13 -14.96 -7.47
C LEU A 219 -8.69 -14.42 -6.11
N SER A 220 -7.39 -14.15 -5.91
CA SER A 220 -6.86 -13.71 -4.61
C SER A 220 -7.49 -12.41 -4.10
N ILE A 221 -7.94 -11.51 -5.00
CA ILE A 221 -8.68 -10.30 -4.65
C ILE A 221 -10.02 -10.62 -3.98
N VAL A 222 -10.79 -11.55 -4.56
CA VAL A 222 -12.08 -11.97 -4.00
C VAL A 222 -11.88 -12.73 -2.71
N ILE A 223 -10.89 -13.64 -2.68
CA ILE A 223 -10.54 -14.39 -1.48
C ILE A 223 -10.17 -13.42 -0.35
N GLY A 224 -9.30 -12.45 -0.62
CA GLY A 224 -8.92 -11.41 0.34
C GLY A 224 -10.11 -10.59 0.82
N PHE A 225 -10.99 -10.15 -0.09
CA PHE A 225 -12.24 -9.45 0.29
C PHE A 225 -13.13 -10.30 1.20
N LEU A 226 -13.34 -11.58 0.86
CA LEU A 226 -14.18 -12.50 1.64
C LEU A 226 -13.58 -12.77 3.02
N LEU A 227 -12.26 -12.87 3.14
CA LEU A 227 -11.58 -13.00 4.43
C LEU A 227 -11.76 -11.75 5.29
N VAL A 228 -11.62 -10.56 4.71
CA VAL A 228 -11.89 -9.30 5.44
C VAL A 228 -13.35 -9.22 5.87
N LEU A 229 -14.28 -9.64 5.02
CA LEU A 229 -15.70 -9.72 5.36
C LEU A 229 -15.96 -10.72 6.50
N LEU A 230 -15.30 -11.88 6.48
CA LEU A 230 -15.35 -12.86 7.55
C LEU A 230 -14.83 -12.26 8.87
N VAL A 231 -13.68 -11.58 8.85
CA VAL A 231 -13.13 -10.88 10.02
C VAL A 231 -14.12 -9.85 10.56
N ARG A 232 -14.75 -9.06 9.67
CA ARG A 232 -15.81 -8.11 10.06
C ARG A 232 -16.95 -8.80 10.80
N PHE A 233 -17.39 -9.98 10.37
CA PHE A 233 -18.47 -10.72 11.03
C PHE A 233 -18.02 -11.35 12.35
N VAL A 234 -16.88 -12.06 12.36
CA VAL A 234 -16.32 -12.73 13.55
C VAL A 234 -16.02 -11.71 14.65
N PHE A 235 -15.42 -10.57 14.29
CA PHE A 235 -15.09 -9.49 15.21
C PHE A 235 -16.16 -8.38 15.24
N GLY A 236 -17.42 -8.68 14.89
CA GLY A 236 -18.47 -7.67 14.75
C GLY A 236 -18.75 -6.83 16.01
N LYS A 237 -18.36 -7.33 17.20
CA LYS A 237 -18.40 -6.57 18.47
C LYS A 237 -17.15 -5.69 18.69
N ASN A 238 -16.00 -6.06 18.13
CA ASN A 238 -14.77 -5.29 18.20
C ASN A 238 -14.71 -4.34 16.99
N ILE A 239 -15.24 -3.14 17.19
CA ILE A 239 -15.36 -2.15 16.11
C ILE A 239 -13.99 -1.70 15.60
N ASP A 240 -12.97 -1.67 16.47
CA ASP A 240 -11.63 -1.21 16.12
C ASP A 240 -10.96 -2.16 15.13
N VAL A 241 -10.98 -3.46 15.42
CA VAL A 241 -10.46 -4.50 14.51
C VAL A 241 -11.21 -4.47 13.19
N ALA A 242 -12.54 -4.38 13.26
CA ALA A 242 -13.36 -4.34 12.05
C ALA A 242 -13.12 -3.08 11.21
N SER A 243 -12.88 -1.93 11.84
CA SER A 243 -12.55 -0.67 11.18
C SER A 243 -11.18 -0.76 10.52
N ALA A 244 -10.16 -1.15 11.29
CA ALA A 244 -8.80 -1.26 10.82
C ALA A 244 -8.68 -2.17 9.59
N VAL A 245 -9.27 -3.37 9.64
CA VAL A 245 -9.14 -4.34 8.54
C VAL A 245 -9.88 -3.87 7.27
N THR A 246 -11.06 -3.26 7.41
CA THR A 246 -11.87 -2.84 6.25
C THR A 246 -11.30 -1.60 5.56
N TRP A 247 -10.85 -0.61 6.33
CA TRP A 247 -10.13 0.55 5.79
C TRP A 247 -8.78 0.16 5.19
N SER A 248 -8.07 -0.81 5.77
CA SER A 248 -6.83 -1.35 5.21
C SER A 248 -7.05 -2.03 3.86
N LEU A 249 -8.16 -2.78 3.70
CA LEU A 249 -8.53 -3.39 2.42
C LEU A 249 -8.74 -2.34 1.34
N LEU A 250 -9.52 -1.30 1.64
CA LEU A 250 -9.75 -0.21 0.69
C LEU A 250 -8.46 0.55 0.38
N GLY A 251 -7.65 0.84 1.40
CA GLY A 251 -6.35 1.46 1.22
C GLY A 251 -5.45 0.65 0.30
N ASN A 252 -5.42 -0.67 0.47
CA ASN A 252 -4.70 -1.57 -0.42
C ASN A 252 -5.18 -1.49 -1.87
N PHE A 253 -6.49 -1.53 -2.11
CA PHE A 253 -7.03 -1.42 -3.46
C PHE A 253 -6.75 -0.06 -4.11
N ILE A 254 -6.83 1.04 -3.34
CA ILE A 254 -6.54 2.37 -3.86
C ILE A 254 -5.03 2.54 -4.11
N GLY A 255 -4.20 2.17 -3.15
CA GLY A 255 -2.75 2.37 -3.21
C GLY A 255 -2.07 1.51 -4.26
N ILE A 256 -2.37 0.22 -4.31
CA ILE A 256 -1.86 -0.66 -5.37
C ILE A 256 -2.49 -0.32 -6.72
N GLY A 257 -3.77 0.10 -6.74
CA GLY A 257 -4.44 0.57 -7.96
C GLY A 257 -3.73 1.77 -8.55
N PHE A 258 -3.37 2.75 -7.73
CA PHE A 258 -2.58 3.90 -8.13
C PHE A 258 -1.23 3.49 -8.74
N ALA A 259 -0.51 2.59 -8.08
CA ALA A 259 0.79 2.12 -8.53
C ALA A 259 0.69 1.38 -9.88
N ALA A 260 -0.13 0.33 -9.96
CA ALA A 260 -0.27 -0.47 -11.17
C ALA A 260 -0.82 0.36 -12.36
N LEU A 261 -1.80 1.24 -12.13
CA LEU A 261 -2.30 2.09 -13.20
C LEU A 261 -1.24 3.05 -13.71
N SER A 262 -0.34 3.55 -12.86
CA SER A 262 0.73 4.45 -13.32
C SER A 262 1.68 3.79 -14.33
N ASP A 263 1.83 2.47 -14.28
CA ASP A 263 2.71 1.72 -15.18
C ASP A 263 2.15 1.54 -16.59
N ILE A 264 0.86 1.87 -16.81
CA ILE A 264 0.31 2.06 -18.16
C ILE A 264 1.06 3.17 -18.90
N TRP A 265 1.42 4.24 -18.21
CA TRP A 265 2.14 5.38 -18.78
C TRP A 265 3.65 5.24 -18.63
N ILE A 266 4.12 4.73 -17.48
CA ILE A 266 5.56 4.62 -17.18
C ILE A 266 6.21 3.52 -18.00
N ASN A 267 5.61 2.33 -18.01
CA ASN A 267 6.17 1.14 -18.67
C ASN A 267 5.46 0.79 -19.99
N GLY A 268 4.42 1.56 -20.37
CA GLY A 268 3.65 1.32 -21.59
C GLY A 268 2.75 0.07 -21.52
N TYR A 269 2.42 -0.40 -20.32
CA TYR A 269 1.62 -1.61 -20.16
C TYR A 269 0.19 -1.43 -20.68
N PRO A 270 -0.36 -2.40 -21.43
CA PRO A 270 -1.79 -2.42 -21.72
C PRO A 270 -2.59 -2.40 -20.40
N PRO A 271 -3.76 -1.74 -20.34
CA PRO A 271 -4.55 -1.66 -19.10
C PRO A 271 -4.87 -3.03 -18.48
N ALA A 272 -5.13 -4.04 -19.32
CA ALA A 272 -5.35 -5.41 -18.85
C ALA A 272 -4.11 -6.00 -18.17
N VAL A 273 -2.91 -5.71 -18.68
CA VAL A 273 -1.63 -6.20 -18.13
C VAL A 273 -1.32 -5.51 -16.80
N ALA A 274 -1.52 -4.20 -16.69
CA ALA A 274 -1.37 -3.49 -15.42
C ALA A 274 -2.33 -4.04 -14.34
N ILE A 275 -3.59 -4.31 -14.70
CA ILE A 275 -4.57 -4.79 -13.73
C ILE A 275 -4.36 -6.28 -13.39
N VAL A 276 -4.23 -7.15 -14.41
CA VAL A 276 -4.15 -8.60 -14.20
C VAL A 276 -2.75 -9.02 -13.78
N GLY A 277 -1.73 -8.40 -14.34
CA GLY A 277 -0.33 -8.75 -14.15
C GLY A 277 0.35 -8.06 -12.97
N GLU A 278 -0.14 -6.91 -12.50
CA GLU A 278 0.48 -6.20 -11.36
C GLU A 278 -0.50 -6.01 -10.22
N PHE A 279 -1.66 -5.38 -10.48
CA PHE A 279 -2.61 -5.05 -9.42
C PHE A 279 -3.08 -6.30 -8.69
N ILE A 280 -3.53 -7.35 -9.39
CA ILE A 280 -4.04 -8.57 -8.75
C ILE A 280 -2.95 -9.29 -7.94
N PRO A 281 -1.76 -9.61 -8.51
CA PRO A 281 -0.68 -10.26 -7.76
C PRO A 281 -0.20 -9.46 -6.55
N ALA A 282 -0.32 -8.13 -6.60
CA ALA A 282 0.07 -7.24 -5.51
C ALA A 282 -1.04 -7.09 -4.45
N ALA A 283 -2.24 -6.69 -4.85
CA ALA A 283 -3.33 -6.32 -3.94
C ALA A 283 -4.05 -7.55 -3.37
N GLY A 284 -4.13 -8.67 -4.08
CA GLY A 284 -4.80 -9.87 -3.60
C GLY A 284 -4.12 -10.47 -2.36
N PRO A 285 -2.83 -10.83 -2.43
CA PRO A 285 -2.08 -11.29 -1.26
C PRO A 285 -2.06 -10.26 -0.13
N ASN A 286 -1.91 -8.97 -0.43
CA ASN A 286 -1.98 -7.92 0.59
C ASN A 286 -3.32 -7.93 1.34
N ALA A 287 -4.44 -8.17 0.65
CA ALA A 287 -5.76 -8.25 1.28
C ALA A 287 -5.88 -9.46 2.22
N ILE A 288 -5.28 -10.60 1.86
CA ILE A 288 -5.19 -11.79 2.72
C ILE A 288 -4.36 -11.47 3.96
N PHE A 289 -3.18 -10.86 3.80
CA PHE A 289 -2.34 -10.46 4.93
C PHE A 289 -3.01 -9.40 5.81
N ALA A 290 -3.77 -8.46 5.22
CA ALA A 290 -4.56 -7.51 5.98
C ALA A 290 -5.57 -8.22 6.88
N ALA A 291 -6.29 -9.22 6.36
CA ALA A 291 -7.27 -10.00 7.12
C ALA A 291 -6.65 -10.77 8.30
N ILE A 292 -5.39 -11.18 8.21
CA ILE A 292 -4.71 -11.97 9.23
C ILE A 292 -3.95 -11.08 10.22
N LEU A 293 -3.09 -10.20 9.72
CA LEU A 293 -2.08 -9.50 10.52
C LEU A 293 -2.61 -8.20 11.16
N VAL A 294 -3.48 -7.45 10.46
CA VAL A 294 -4.00 -6.19 11.00
C VAL A 294 -4.81 -6.42 12.30
N PRO A 295 -5.72 -7.41 12.39
CA PRO A 295 -6.40 -7.72 13.64
C PRO A 295 -5.46 -8.04 14.80
N LEU A 296 -4.37 -8.76 14.53
CA LEU A 296 -3.38 -9.12 15.54
C LEU A 296 -2.64 -7.88 16.06
N LEU A 297 -2.19 -7.01 15.16
CA LEU A 297 -1.50 -5.76 15.51
C LEU A 297 -2.41 -4.83 16.31
N VAL A 298 -3.65 -4.66 15.88
CA VAL A 298 -4.64 -3.82 16.60
C VAL A 298 -4.97 -4.42 17.98
N GLY A 299 -5.15 -5.73 18.08
CA GLY A 299 -5.41 -6.41 19.35
C GLY A 299 -4.23 -6.30 20.32
N ALA A 300 -3.00 -6.46 19.83
CA ALA A 300 -1.79 -6.31 20.62
C ALA A 300 -1.63 -4.86 21.12
N TYR A 301 -1.84 -3.88 20.24
CA TYR A 301 -1.76 -2.47 20.58
C TYR A 301 -2.80 -2.07 21.63
N ALA A 302 -4.06 -2.49 21.46
CA ALA A 302 -5.11 -2.25 22.43
C ALA A 302 -4.79 -2.85 23.82
N SER A 303 -4.09 -3.98 23.84
CA SER A 303 -3.64 -4.61 25.10
C SER A 303 -2.56 -3.77 25.79
N VAL A 304 -1.59 -3.25 25.02
CA VAL A 304 -0.55 -2.35 25.54
C VAL A 304 -1.14 -1.04 26.06
N GLN A 305 -2.11 -0.45 25.35
CA GLN A 305 -2.81 0.76 25.80
C GLN A 305 -3.49 0.56 27.16
N ARG A 306 -4.21 -0.56 27.32
CA ARG A 306 -4.84 -0.93 28.60
C ARG A 306 -3.83 -1.10 29.73
N GLN A 307 -2.68 -1.71 29.46
CA GLN A 307 -1.64 -1.92 30.47
C GLN A 307 -0.93 -0.61 30.87
N THR A 308 -0.71 0.28 29.90
CA THR A 308 0.04 1.52 30.12
C THR A 308 -0.84 2.70 30.55
N GLY A 309 -2.16 2.51 30.58
CA GLY A 309 -3.12 3.55 30.95
C GLY A 309 -3.17 4.73 29.97
N ARG A 310 -2.77 4.50 28.72
CA ARG A 310 -2.64 5.49 27.65
C ARG A 310 -3.43 5.10 26.41
#